data_AF-A0A7C1TSE9-F1
#
_entry.id   AF-A0A7C1TSE9-F1
#
_cell.length_a   1.000
_cell.length_b   1.000
_cell.length_c   1.000
_cell.angle_alpha   90.00
_cell.angle_beta   90.00
_cell.angle_gamma   90.00
#
_symmetry.space_group_name_H-M   'P 1'
#
loop_
_entity.id
_entity.type
_entity.pdbx_description
1 polymer ?
#
loop_
_entity_poly.entity_id
_entity_poly.type
_entity_poly.pdbx_seq_one_letter_code
_entity_poly.pdbx_strand_id
1 'polypeptide(L)'
;MAGKTLYDKLWDAHVVRDPGDGTVLIYIDRHLVHEVTSPQAFEGLRLAGRKPWRVETNLATPDHNVPTTATERHSGVEGIADPVSRLQVQTLDQNCQEFGITEFTMNDPRQGIVHVIGPEEGATLPGMTVVCGDSHTSTHGAFGALAFGIGTSEVEHALATQCLLQKKSKSMRIRVEGVRSEGVSAKDIVLAIIGEIGTAGGTGYAIEFTGQAIQDLSIEGRMTVCNMAIEAGARAGMVAVDEKTIEYVKGRPYAPKADLWKQAVTGWQTL
;
A
#
# COMPACT_ATOMS: atom_id res chain seq x y z
N MET A 1 -27.65 13.89 9.01
CA MET A 1 -26.22 14.09 8.73
C MET A 1 -25.94 13.54 7.35
N ALA A 2 -25.23 14.26 6.49
CA ALA A 2 -24.81 13.71 5.19
C ALA A 2 -23.90 12.49 5.44
N GLY A 3 -23.98 11.46 4.59
CA GLY A 3 -23.10 10.31 4.67
C GLY A 3 -21.64 10.70 4.40
N LYS A 4 -20.69 10.04 5.08
CA LYS A 4 -19.24 10.20 4.85
C LYS A 4 -18.79 9.40 3.64
N THR A 5 -17.84 9.90 2.86
CA THR A 5 -17.16 9.11 1.82
C THR A 5 -16.30 8.01 2.47
N LEU A 6 -15.86 7.02 1.69
CA LEU A 6 -14.91 6.03 2.21
C LEU A 6 -13.63 6.71 2.70
N TYR A 7 -13.13 7.67 1.92
CA TYR A 7 -11.95 8.45 2.30
C TYR A 7 -12.14 9.20 3.62
N ASP A 8 -13.31 9.81 3.87
CA ASP A 8 -13.60 10.48 5.13
C ASP A 8 -13.64 9.51 6.31
N LYS A 9 -14.25 8.33 6.14
CA LYS A 9 -14.26 7.29 7.19
C LYS A 9 -12.85 6.84 7.54
N LEU A 10 -12.04 6.55 6.52
CA LEU A 10 -10.66 6.11 6.70
C LEU A 10 -9.82 7.22 7.34
N TRP A 11 -9.87 8.43 6.82
CA TRP A 11 -9.14 9.56 7.39
C TRP A 11 -9.49 9.78 8.87
N ASP A 12 -10.79 9.93 9.17
CA ASP A 12 -11.27 10.27 10.50
C ASP A 12 -10.93 9.18 11.54
N ALA A 13 -10.88 7.91 11.13
CA ALA A 13 -10.50 6.80 12.00
C ALA A 13 -9.02 6.81 12.39
N HIS A 14 -8.15 7.48 11.62
CA HIS A 14 -6.69 7.47 11.83
C HIS A 14 -6.14 8.80 12.33
N VAL A 15 -6.98 9.84 12.52
CA VAL A 15 -6.52 11.10 13.11
C VAL A 15 -6.06 10.87 14.55
N VAL A 16 -4.77 11.06 14.81
CA VAL A 16 -4.17 11.03 16.14
C VAL A 16 -4.25 12.41 16.79
N ARG A 17 -3.95 13.46 16.01
CA ARG A 17 -3.98 14.84 16.47
C ARG A 17 -4.21 15.80 15.31
N ASP A 18 -5.19 16.69 15.47
CA ASP A 18 -5.41 17.83 14.59
C ASP A 18 -5.09 19.13 15.34
N PRO A 19 -3.99 19.82 15.01
CA PRO A 19 -3.64 21.12 15.60
C PRO A 19 -4.48 22.28 15.04
N GLY A 20 -5.27 22.09 13.99
CA GLY A 20 -6.13 23.11 13.38
C GLY A 20 -5.43 24.01 12.34
N ASP A 21 -4.19 23.72 11.96
CA ASP A 21 -3.40 24.49 10.98
C ASP A 21 -3.46 23.93 9.55
N GLY A 22 -4.29 22.90 9.33
CA GLY A 22 -4.46 22.20 8.06
C GLY A 22 -3.53 21.02 7.84
N THR A 23 -2.62 20.73 8.78
CA THR A 23 -1.77 19.52 8.78
C THR A 23 -2.12 18.64 9.97
N VAL A 24 -2.52 17.40 9.72
CA VAL A 24 -3.02 16.47 10.73
C VAL A 24 -2.03 15.34 10.92
N LEU A 25 -1.82 14.94 12.16
CA LEU A 25 -1.07 13.73 12.48
C LEU A 25 -1.99 12.53 12.34
N ILE A 26 -1.67 11.61 11.42
CA ILE A 26 -2.42 10.37 11.21
C ILE A 26 -1.60 9.15 11.61
N TYR A 27 -2.28 8.11 12.11
CA TYR A 27 -1.70 6.81 12.44
C TYR A 27 -1.50 5.97 11.18
N ILE A 28 -0.43 5.17 11.16
CA ILE A 28 -0.03 4.26 10.08
C ILE A 28 -0.12 2.82 10.60
N ASP A 29 -1.03 2.01 10.05
CA ASP A 29 -1.21 0.62 10.47
C ASP A 29 -0.19 -0.35 9.88
N ARG A 30 0.21 -0.10 8.62
CA ARG A 30 1.13 -0.96 7.86
C ARG A 30 2.15 -0.11 7.13
N HIS A 31 3.42 -0.46 7.32
CA HIS A 31 4.52 0.08 6.54
C HIS A 31 5.16 -1.05 5.75
N LEU A 32 5.10 -0.95 4.43
CA LEU A 32 5.82 -1.85 3.55
C LEU A 32 7.18 -1.24 3.21
N VAL A 33 8.20 -2.08 3.16
CA VAL A 33 9.60 -1.66 3.04
C VAL A 33 10.27 -2.42 1.91
N HIS A 34 11.07 -1.72 1.11
CA HIS A 34 11.88 -2.31 0.05
C HIS A 34 13.28 -1.68 0.04
N GLU A 35 14.17 -2.24 -0.75
CA GLU A 35 15.62 -2.00 -0.71
C GLU A 35 16.06 -0.63 -1.24
N VAL A 36 15.21 0.05 -2.02
CA VAL A 36 15.62 1.26 -2.75
C VAL A 36 15.56 2.51 -1.88
N THR A 37 14.48 2.68 -1.11
CA THR A 37 14.17 3.96 -0.42
C THR A 37 14.35 3.90 1.10
N SER A 38 14.53 2.70 1.66
CA SER A 38 14.66 2.47 3.10
C SER A 38 16.06 2.59 3.71
N PRO A 39 17.20 2.39 2.99
CA PRO A 39 18.52 2.40 3.64
C PRO A 39 18.83 3.64 4.47
N GLN A 40 18.51 4.83 3.95
CA GLN A 40 18.77 6.10 4.64
C GLN A 40 17.87 6.28 5.86
N ALA A 41 16.64 5.76 5.84
CA ALA A 41 15.74 5.83 6.98
C ALA A 41 16.27 4.99 8.15
N PHE A 42 16.78 3.78 7.88
CA PHE A 42 17.41 2.95 8.91
C PHE A 42 18.69 3.58 9.47
N GLU A 43 19.51 4.20 8.62
CA GLU A 43 20.69 4.94 9.08
C GLU A 43 20.30 6.14 9.95
N GLY A 44 19.24 6.87 9.58
CA GLY A 44 18.68 7.95 10.40
C GLY A 44 18.27 7.49 11.80
N LEU A 45 17.59 6.33 11.90
CA LEU A 45 17.27 5.71 13.19
C LEU A 45 18.53 5.40 14.00
N ARG A 46 19.55 4.81 13.36
CA ARG A 46 20.81 4.43 14.01
C ARG A 46 21.55 5.64 14.56
N LEU A 47 21.73 6.67 13.74
CA LEU A 47 22.38 7.92 14.14
C LEU A 47 21.64 8.65 15.26
N ALA A 48 20.30 8.56 15.27
CA ALA A 48 19.47 9.15 16.32
C ALA A 48 19.28 8.26 17.56
N GLY A 49 19.84 7.05 17.58
CA GLY A 49 19.65 6.07 18.66
C GLY A 49 18.19 5.63 18.84
N ARG A 50 17.40 5.62 17.76
CA ARG A 50 15.98 5.26 17.74
C ARG A 50 15.78 3.82 17.31
N LYS A 51 14.64 3.25 17.71
CA LYS A 51 14.15 1.95 17.24
C LYS A 51 12.78 2.12 16.59
N PRO A 52 12.37 1.22 15.68
CA PRO A 52 11.00 1.20 15.21
C PRO A 52 10.02 1.08 16.38
N TRP A 53 8.94 1.87 16.35
CA TRP A 53 7.96 1.96 17.43
C TRP A 53 7.16 0.66 17.59
N ARG A 54 6.70 0.10 16.47
CA ARG A 54 6.02 -1.21 16.40
C ARG A 54 6.66 -1.98 15.26
N VAL A 55 7.37 -3.04 15.59
CA VAL A 55 8.17 -3.78 14.61
C VAL A 55 7.27 -4.64 13.74
N GLU A 56 6.22 -5.24 14.32
CA GLU A 56 5.29 -6.19 13.70
C GLU A 56 4.38 -5.58 12.61
N THR A 57 4.29 -4.24 12.57
CA THR A 57 3.54 -3.52 11.54
C THR A 57 4.38 -3.24 10.30
N ASN A 58 5.68 -3.53 10.30
CA ASN A 58 6.55 -3.38 9.15
C ASN A 58 6.76 -4.73 8.46
N LEU A 59 6.68 -4.75 7.14
CA LEU A 59 6.93 -5.93 6.32
C LEU A 59 7.84 -5.55 5.16
N ALA A 60 8.97 -6.23 5.04
CA ALA A 60 9.97 -5.96 4.02
C ALA A 60 10.01 -7.04 2.93
N THR A 61 10.31 -6.62 1.70
CA THR A 61 10.68 -7.51 0.60
C THR A 61 11.62 -6.75 -0.33
N PRO A 62 12.71 -7.37 -0.83
CA PRO A 62 13.39 -6.85 -2.01
C PRO A 62 12.56 -7.18 -3.26
N ASP A 63 12.45 -6.25 -4.20
CA ASP A 63 11.71 -6.50 -5.44
C ASP A 63 12.19 -5.68 -6.66
N HIS A 64 12.88 -4.56 -6.46
CA HIS A 64 13.35 -3.69 -7.55
C HIS A 64 14.65 -4.19 -8.19
N ASN A 65 15.55 -4.73 -7.38
CA ASN A 65 16.92 -5.12 -7.72
C ASN A 65 17.11 -6.64 -7.72
N VAL A 66 16.01 -7.38 -7.76
CA VAL A 66 16.02 -8.84 -7.76
C VAL A 66 16.15 -9.36 -9.20
N PRO A 67 17.13 -10.24 -9.50
CA PRO A 67 17.29 -10.79 -10.84
C PRO A 67 16.07 -11.59 -11.30
N THR A 68 15.83 -11.59 -12.61
CA THR A 68 14.72 -12.34 -13.24
C THR A 68 15.18 -13.61 -13.94
N THR A 69 16.48 -13.81 -14.14
CA THR A 69 17.00 -15.05 -14.74
C THR A 69 17.14 -16.14 -13.68
N ALA A 70 16.80 -17.38 -14.07
CA ALA A 70 16.85 -18.51 -13.14
C ALA A 70 18.25 -18.68 -12.52
N THR A 71 19.32 -18.62 -13.33
CA THR A 71 20.69 -18.83 -12.86
C THR A 71 21.11 -17.83 -11.78
N GLU A 72 20.80 -16.55 -11.98
CA GLU A 72 21.15 -15.49 -11.02
C GLU A 72 20.35 -15.62 -9.74
N ARG A 73 19.04 -15.91 -9.83
CA ARG A 73 18.18 -16.14 -8.66
C ARG A 73 18.66 -17.31 -7.81
N HIS A 74 19.02 -18.44 -8.41
CA HIS A 74 19.55 -19.60 -7.67
C HIS A 74 20.87 -19.30 -6.94
N SER A 75 21.62 -18.30 -7.41
CA SER A 75 22.91 -17.90 -6.81
C SER A 75 22.74 -16.99 -5.58
N GLY A 76 21.50 -16.69 -5.17
CA GLY A 76 21.25 -15.82 -4.03
C GLY A 76 21.66 -14.36 -4.30
N VAL A 77 21.75 -13.57 -3.24
CA VAL A 77 22.13 -12.15 -3.32
C VAL A 77 23.51 -11.96 -3.97
N GLU A 78 24.43 -12.92 -3.79
CA GLU A 78 25.74 -12.92 -4.46
C GLU A 78 25.68 -13.09 -5.99
N GLY A 79 24.54 -13.58 -6.50
CA GLY A 79 24.24 -13.68 -7.92
C GLY A 79 23.88 -12.35 -8.59
N ILE A 80 23.63 -11.29 -7.83
CA ILE A 80 23.26 -9.97 -8.38
C ILE A 80 24.49 -9.32 -9.00
N ALA A 81 24.61 -9.34 -10.33
CA ALA A 81 25.80 -8.89 -11.05
C ALA A 81 26.13 -7.40 -10.81
N ASP A 82 25.11 -6.54 -10.73
CA ASP A 82 25.30 -5.12 -10.47
C ASP A 82 25.62 -4.86 -8.99
N PRO A 83 26.77 -4.25 -8.66
CA PRO A 83 27.21 -4.07 -7.27
C PRO A 83 26.31 -3.10 -6.48
N VAL A 84 25.67 -2.13 -7.13
CA VAL A 84 24.76 -1.19 -6.46
C VAL A 84 23.48 -1.89 -6.05
N SER A 85 22.89 -2.64 -6.97
CA SER A 85 21.71 -3.49 -6.77
C SER A 85 21.95 -4.49 -5.65
N ARG A 86 23.10 -5.17 -5.68
CA ARG A 86 23.53 -6.11 -4.63
C ARG A 86 23.62 -5.43 -3.28
N LEU A 87 24.28 -4.28 -3.21
CA LEU A 87 24.45 -3.54 -1.97
C LEU A 87 23.09 -3.14 -1.37
N GLN A 88 22.14 -2.70 -2.18
CA GLN A 88 20.80 -2.32 -1.70
C GLN A 88 20.07 -3.51 -1.06
N VAL A 89 20.06 -4.68 -1.71
CA VAL A 89 19.45 -5.89 -1.16
C VAL A 89 20.15 -6.34 0.13
N GLN A 90 21.48 -6.41 0.14
CA GLN A 90 22.25 -6.74 1.35
C GLN A 90 22.00 -5.76 2.50
N THR A 91 21.82 -4.49 2.18
CA THR A 91 21.54 -3.44 3.18
C THR A 91 20.14 -3.61 3.76
N LEU A 92 19.14 -4.00 2.96
CA LEU A 92 17.81 -4.35 3.46
C LEU A 92 17.88 -5.56 4.41
N ASP A 93 18.57 -6.65 4.01
CA ASP A 93 18.74 -7.85 4.82
C ASP A 93 19.35 -7.49 6.20
N GLN A 94 20.43 -6.69 6.19
CA GLN A 94 21.13 -6.27 7.41
C GLN A 94 20.24 -5.41 8.31
N ASN A 95 19.53 -4.43 7.73
CA ASN A 95 18.64 -3.56 8.50
C ASN A 95 17.46 -4.34 9.09
N CYS A 96 16.84 -5.25 8.32
CA CYS A 96 15.75 -6.06 8.84
C CYS A 96 16.20 -6.96 10.00
N GLN A 97 17.38 -7.57 9.88
CA GLN A 97 17.97 -8.35 10.97
C GLN A 97 18.30 -7.50 12.21
N GLU A 98 18.91 -6.33 12.04
CA GLU A 98 19.29 -5.45 13.15
C GLU A 98 18.07 -4.90 13.91
N PHE A 99 17.04 -4.50 13.18
CA PHE A 99 15.83 -3.89 13.76
C PHE A 99 14.71 -4.89 14.04
N GLY A 100 14.89 -6.17 13.71
CA GLY A 100 13.93 -7.24 13.95
C GLY A 100 12.70 -7.22 13.04
N ILE A 101 12.78 -6.55 11.89
CA ILE A 101 11.67 -6.44 10.94
C ILE A 101 11.51 -7.76 10.18
N THR A 102 10.26 -8.19 9.97
CA THR A 102 9.98 -9.36 9.15
C THR A 102 10.24 -9.05 7.68
N GLU A 103 11.07 -9.88 7.06
CA GLU A 103 11.47 -9.75 5.66
C GLU A 103 11.19 -11.05 4.91
N PHE A 104 10.59 -10.93 3.72
CA PHE A 104 10.59 -11.98 2.72
C PHE A 104 11.82 -11.81 1.85
N THR A 105 12.94 -12.37 2.32
CA THR A 105 14.24 -12.28 1.63
C THR A 105 14.15 -12.83 0.19
N MET A 106 15.13 -12.52 -0.64
CA MET A 106 15.13 -12.87 -2.08
C MET A 106 14.75 -14.33 -2.42
N ASN A 107 15.10 -15.28 -1.55
CA ASN A 107 14.86 -16.72 -1.74
C ASN A 107 13.64 -17.24 -0.97
N ASP A 108 12.93 -16.38 -0.23
CA ASP A 108 11.66 -16.75 0.41
C ASP A 108 10.61 -17.02 -0.68
N PRO A 109 9.84 -18.12 -0.61
CA PRO A 109 8.80 -18.42 -1.61
C PRO A 109 7.69 -17.37 -1.69
N ARG A 110 7.56 -16.52 -0.66
CA ARG A 110 6.60 -15.40 -0.62
C ARG A 110 7.16 -14.10 -1.19
N GLN A 111 8.45 -14.05 -1.52
CA GLN A 111 9.07 -12.86 -2.11
C GLN A 111 8.41 -12.53 -3.45
N GLY A 112 8.12 -11.26 -3.65
CA GLY A 112 7.48 -10.73 -4.84
C GLY A 112 7.41 -9.22 -4.80
N ILE A 113 6.67 -8.63 -5.74
CA ILE A 113 6.47 -7.17 -5.81
C ILE A 113 5.80 -6.70 -4.52
N VAL A 114 6.31 -5.62 -3.91
CA VAL A 114 5.88 -5.14 -2.59
C VAL A 114 4.37 -4.87 -2.50
N HIS A 115 3.76 -4.41 -3.58
CA HIS A 115 2.31 -4.14 -3.66
C HIS A 115 1.45 -5.38 -3.93
N VAL A 116 2.07 -6.53 -4.24
CA VAL A 116 1.42 -7.81 -4.48
C VAL A 116 1.51 -8.70 -3.23
N ILE A 117 2.69 -8.80 -2.62
CA ILE A 117 2.90 -9.65 -1.43
C ILE A 117 2.07 -9.20 -0.24
N GLY A 118 1.83 -7.89 -0.09
CA GLY A 118 1.00 -7.36 1.00
C GLY A 118 -0.41 -7.97 0.99
N PRO A 119 -1.17 -7.81 -0.10
CA PRO A 119 -2.45 -8.48 -0.31
C PRO A 119 -2.41 -10.01 -0.26
N GLU A 120 -1.44 -10.65 -0.92
CA GLU A 120 -1.35 -12.12 -1.01
C GLU A 120 -1.19 -12.78 0.36
N GLU A 121 -0.46 -12.12 1.26
CA GLU A 121 -0.25 -12.59 2.63
C GLU A 121 -1.32 -12.07 3.61
N GLY A 122 -2.22 -11.18 3.16
CA GLY A 122 -3.23 -10.52 4.00
C GLY A 122 -2.65 -9.46 4.94
N ALA A 123 -1.48 -8.92 4.64
CA ALA A 123 -0.86 -7.82 5.38
C ALA A 123 -1.51 -6.46 5.06
N THR A 124 -2.25 -6.39 3.95
CA THR A 124 -3.17 -5.30 3.59
C THR A 124 -4.60 -5.75 3.90
N LEU A 125 -5.24 -5.08 4.87
CA LEU A 125 -6.62 -5.36 5.28
C LEU A 125 -7.50 -4.12 5.10
N PRO A 126 -8.82 -4.31 4.91
CA PRO A 126 -9.72 -3.17 4.82
C PRO A 126 -9.69 -2.29 6.05
N GLY A 127 -9.83 -0.98 5.84
CA GLY A 127 -9.79 0.01 6.90
C GLY A 127 -8.41 0.52 7.25
N MET A 128 -7.31 -0.10 6.80
CA MET A 128 -5.96 0.30 7.19
C MET A 128 -5.48 1.60 6.54
N THR A 129 -4.56 2.29 7.19
CA THR A 129 -3.57 3.16 6.54
C THR A 129 -2.32 2.37 6.16
N VAL A 130 -1.94 2.42 4.88
CA VAL A 130 -0.80 1.66 4.33
C VAL A 130 0.18 2.60 3.63
N VAL A 131 1.44 2.58 4.02
CA VAL A 131 2.49 3.40 3.39
C VAL A 131 3.66 2.55 2.94
N CYS A 132 4.37 3.04 1.92
CA CYS A 132 5.62 2.48 1.43
C CYS A 132 6.42 3.62 0.80
N GLY A 133 7.73 3.49 0.77
CA GLY A 133 8.62 4.37 0.01
C GLY A 133 8.49 4.25 -1.51
N ASP A 134 7.29 3.97 -2.02
CA ASP A 134 6.98 3.68 -3.41
C ASP A 134 5.73 4.47 -3.86
N SER A 135 5.74 5.02 -5.08
CA SER A 135 4.64 5.82 -5.64
C SER A 135 3.32 5.06 -5.81
N HIS A 136 3.39 3.77 -6.11
CA HIS A 136 2.27 2.91 -6.47
C HIS A 136 1.61 2.24 -5.27
N THR A 137 1.94 2.67 -4.05
CA THR A 137 1.29 2.24 -2.80
C THR A 137 -0.23 2.40 -2.83
N SER A 138 -0.76 3.30 -3.67
CA SER A 138 -2.20 3.44 -3.91
C SER A 138 -2.89 2.14 -4.32
N THR A 139 -2.16 1.16 -4.88
CA THR A 139 -2.64 -0.20 -5.18
C THR A 139 -3.47 -0.82 -4.06
N HIS A 140 -3.03 -0.63 -2.80
CA HIS A 140 -3.69 -1.22 -1.63
C HIS A 140 -5.06 -0.64 -1.32
N GLY A 141 -5.43 0.52 -1.90
CA GLY A 141 -6.77 1.08 -1.76
C GLY A 141 -7.85 0.24 -2.43
N ALA A 142 -7.50 -0.74 -3.27
CA ALA A 142 -8.41 -1.77 -3.77
C ALA A 142 -9.11 -2.59 -2.67
N PHE A 143 -8.54 -2.58 -1.46
CA PHE A 143 -9.05 -3.25 -0.27
C PHE A 143 -9.88 -2.35 0.63
N GLY A 144 -10.19 -1.11 0.21
CA GLY A 144 -10.81 -0.12 1.10
C GLY A 144 -9.84 0.38 2.17
N ALA A 145 -8.56 0.49 1.83
CA ALA A 145 -7.49 1.06 2.67
C ALA A 145 -7.12 2.47 2.19
N LEU A 146 -6.64 3.32 3.11
CA LEU A 146 -6.02 4.60 2.76
C LEU A 146 -4.54 4.36 2.54
N ALA A 147 -4.15 4.18 1.28
CA ALA A 147 -2.79 3.81 0.92
C ALA A 147 -2.12 4.83 0.01
N PHE A 148 -0.89 5.22 0.33
CA PHE A 148 -0.17 6.26 -0.40
C PHE A 148 1.35 6.15 -0.23
N GLY A 149 2.07 6.57 -1.27
CA GLY A 149 3.54 6.61 -1.26
C GLY A 149 4.08 7.73 -0.38
N ILE A 150 5.21 7.47 0.26
CA ILE A 150 5.91 8.38 1.17
C ILE A 150 7.38 8.57 0.77
N GLY A 151 7.97 9.71 1.14
CA GLY A 151 9.39 9.96 0.90
C GLY A 151 10.31 9.28 1.92
N THR A 152 11.61 9.20 1.63
CA THR A 152 12.62 8.60 2.54
C THR A 152 12.61 9.18 3.96
N SER A 153 12.43 10.49 4.11
CA SER A 153 12.31 11.09 5.46
C SER A 153 11.05 10.58 6.17
N GLU A 154 9.92 10.50 5.47
CA GLU A 154 8.68 9.97 6.03
C GLU A 154 8.79 8.47 6.38
N VAL A 155 9.60 7.68 5.65
CA VAL A 155 9.90 6.28 6.00
C VAL A 155 10.52 6.19 7.40
N GLU A 156 11.50 7.05 7.71
CA GLU A 156 12.09 7.12 9.07
C GLU A 156 11.02 7.48 10.11
N HIS A 157 10.19 8.50 9.83
CA HIS A 157 9.14 8.94 10.74
C HIS A 157 8.09 7.84 11.00
N ALA A 158 7.67 7.12 9.96
CA ALA A 158 6.72 6.02 10.07
C ALA A 158 7.31 4.86 10.90
N LEU A 159 8.59 4.50 10.67
CA LEU A 159 9.29 3.52 11.50
C LEU A 159 9.36 3.99 12.96
N ALA A 160 9.82 5.21 13.20
CA ALA A 160 10.07 5.73 14.54
C ALA A 160 8.81 6.01 15.38
N THR A 161 7.65 6.26 14.75
CA THR A 161 6.47 6.79 15.46
C THR A 161 5.13 6.17 15.08
N GLN A 162 5.06 5.42 13.97
CA GLN A 162 3.79 4.99 13.35
C GLN A 162 2.83 6.13 13.02
N CYS A 163 3.33 7.35 12.89
CA CYS A 163 2.52 8.51 12.57
C CYS A 163 3.17 9.34 11.47
N LEU A 164 2.34 9.99 10.66
CA LEU A 164 2.77 10.94 9.64
C LEU A 164 1.94 12.22 9.69
N LEU A 165 2.59 13.35 9.44
CA LEU A 165 1.90 14.62 9.21
C LEU A 165 1.40 14.65 7.77
N GLN A 166 0.08 14.75 7.60
CA GLN A 166 -0.55 14.78 6.28
C GLN A 166 -1.53 15.95 6.19
N LYS A 167 -1.68 16.51 4.99
CA LYS A 167 -2.77 17.42 4.65
C LYS A 167 -3.89 16.62 4.03
N LYS A 168 -5.13 16.81 4.49
CA LYS A 168 -6.29 16.09 3.95
C LYS A 168 -6.52 16.50 2.50
N SER A 169 -6.46 15.55 1.57
CA SER A 169 -6.88 15.76 0.18
C SER A 169 -8.38 16.02 0.07
N LYS A 170 -8.82 16.57 -1.06
CA LYS A 170 -10.25 16.63 -1.41
C LYS A 170 -10.74 15.26 -1.89
N SER A 171 -12.02 14.98 -1.75
CA SER A 171 -12.62 13.74 -2.29
C SER A 171 -12.98 13.92 -3.76
N MET A 172 -12.58 12.98 -4.63
CA MET A 172 -13.02 12.87 -6.02
C MET A 172 -13.70 11.52 -6.22
N ARG A 173 -14.89 11.50 -6.83
CA ARG A 173 -15.58 10.26 -7.20
C ARG A 173 -15.52 10.06 -8.70
N ILE A 174 -14.95 8.93 -9.13
CA ILE A 174 -15.00 8.48 -10.52
C ILE A 174 -15.98 7.32 -10.59
N ARG A 175 -17.06 7.49 -11.35
CA ARG A 175 -18.16 6.52 -11.45
C ARG A 175 -18.17 5.92 -12.85
N VAL A 176 -17.89 4.62 -12.95
CA VAL A 176 -17.86 3.87 -14.22
C VAL A 176 -19.00 2.87 -14.22
N GLU A 177 -19.96 3.06 -15.15
CA GLU A 177 -21.19 2.28 -15.22
C GLU A 177 -21.24 1.39 -16.45
N GLY A 178 -22.04 0.33 -16.35
CA GLY A 178 -22.23 -0.67 -17.40
C GLY A 178 -21.33 -1.89 -17.25
N VAL A 179 -21.57 -2.87 -18.12
CA VAL A 179 -20.80 -4.12 -18.17
C VAL A 179 -19.72 -3.98 -19.23
N ARG A 180 -18.48 -4.30 -18.86
CA ARG A 180 -17.34 -4.27 -19.78
C ARG A 180 -17.53 -5.29 -20.91
N SER A 181 -17.26 -4.88 -22.15
CA SER A 181 -17.26 -5.77 -23.30
C SER A 181 -16.16 -6.83 -23.20
N GLU A 182 -16.32 -7.92 -23.93
CA GLU A 182 -15.27 -8.94 -24.06
C GLU A 182 -13.96 -8.30 -24.56
N GLY A 183 -12.83 -8.72 -23.98
CA GLY A 183 -11.51 -8.16 -24.27
C GLY A 183 -11.18 -6.86 -23.52
N VAL A 184 -12.16 -6.18 -22.91
CA VAL A 184 -11.91 -4.98 -22.09
C VAL A 184 -11.58 -5.38 -20.66
N SER A 185 -10.41 -4.96 -20.19
CA SER A 185 -9.85 -5.27 -18.86
C SER A 185 -9.91 -4.06 -17.91
N ALA A 186 -9.52 -4.29 -16.65
CA ALA A 186 -9.34 -3.22 -15.68
C ALA A 186 -8.31 -2.17 -16.12
N LYS A 187 -7.26 -2.61 -16.85
CA LYS A 187 -6.23 -1.73 -17.41
C LYS A 187 -6.84 -0.73 -18.41
N ASP A 188 -7.72 -1.21 -19.28
CA ASP A 188 -8.36 -0.37 -20.29
C ASP A 188 -9.27 0.67 -19.64
N ILE A 189 -10.01 0.28 -18.59
CA ILE A 189 -10.84 1.20 -17.81
C ILE A 189 -10.00 2.33 -17.21
N VAL A 190 -8.91 2.01 -16.51
CA VAL A 190 -8.11 3.05 -15.86
C VAL A 190 -7.33 3.91 -16.85
N LEU A 191 -6.86 3.35 -17.97
CA LEU A 191 -6.26 4.13 -19.05
C LEU A 191 -7.27 5.10 -19.68
N ALA A 192 -8.52 4.68 -19.87
CA ALA A 192 -9.58 5.56 -20.37
C ALA A 192 -9.89 6.69 -19.39
N ILE A 193 -9.93 6.39 -18.08
CA ILE A 193 -10.09 7.40 -17.03
C ILE A 193 -8.95 8.44 -17.09
N ILE A 194 -7.69 7.98 -17.13
CA ILE A 194 -6.51 8.86 -17.21
C ILE A 194 -6.52 9.68 -18.50
N GLY A 195 -6.95 9.08 -19.62
CA GLY A 195 -7.11 9.78 -20.89
C GLY A 195 -8.12 10.93 -20.82
N GLU A 196 -9.18 10.77 -20.03
CA GLU A 196 -10.23 11.79 -19.84
C GLU A 196 -9.80 12.91 -18.89
N ILE A 197 -9.25 12.57 -17.71
CA ILE A 197 -8.94 13.56 -16.68
C ILE A 197 -7.51 14.12 -16.78
N GLY A 198 -6.66 13.49 -17.60
CA GLY A 198 -5.25 13.82 -17.76
C GLY A 198 -4.36 13.38 -16.59
N THR A 199 -3.05 13.46 -16.79
CA THR A 199 -2.05 13.01 -15.79
C THR A 199 -2.00 13.86 -14.51
N ALA A 200 -2.65 15.03 -14.51
CA ALA A 200 -2.75 15.90 -13.34
C ALA A 200 -4.19 16.02 -12.80
N GLY A 201 -5.17 15.31 -13.39
CA GLY A 201 -6.59 15.46 -13.07
C GLY A 201 -6.95 15.17 -11.62
N GLY A 202 -6.23 14.25 -10.99
CA GLY A 202 -6.38 13.84 -9.58
C GLY A 202 -5.52 14.64 -8.59
N THR A 203 -4.76 15.64 -9.03
CA THR A 203 -3.85 16.40 -8.15
C THR A 203 -4.59 17.05 -6.98
N GLY A 204 -4.18 16.72 -5.76
CA GLY A 204 -4.81 17.22 -4.53
C GLY A 204 -6.10 16.49 -4.12
N TYR A 205 -6.44 15.40 -4.81
CA TYR A 205 -7.59 14.56 -4.51
C TYR A 205 -7.18 13.16 -4.03
N ALA A 206 -8.06 12.54 -3.25
CA ALA A 206 -8.15 11.09 -3.09
C ALA A 206 -9.32 10.60 -3.96
N ILE A 207 -9.06 9.61 -4.81
CA ILE A 207 -10.03 9.11 -5.79
C ILE A 207 -10.79 7.91 -5.21
N GLU A 208 -12.11 7.97 -5.22
CA GLU A 208 -12.99 6.81 -4.98
C GLU A 208 -13.54 6.31 -6.32
N PHE A 209 -13.16 5.10 -6.70
CA PHE A 209 -13.63 4.43 -7.92
C PHE A 209 -14.91 3.64 -7.61
N THR A 210 -15.98 3.94 -8.34
CA THR A 210 -17.34 3.44 -8.05
C THR A 210 -18.07 3.04 -9.33
N GLY A 211 -19.25 2.42 -9.17
CA GLY A 211 -20.12 2.02 -10.28
C GLY A 211 -19.96 0.55 -10.65
N GLN A 212 -20.90 0.03 -11.44
CA GLN A 212 -21.03 -1.40 -11.75
C GLN A 212 -19.73 -1.98 -12.34
N ALA A 213 -19.08 -1.25 -13.26
CA ALA A 213 -17.89 -1.73 -13.94
C ALA A 213 -16.71 -1.97 -12.97
N ILE A 214 -16.61 -1.18 -11.90
CA ILE A 214 -15.57 -1.33 -10.85
C ILE A 214 -15.93 -2.46 -9.89
N GLN A 215 -17.20 -2.56 -9.51
CA GLN A 215 -17.69 -3.63 -8.63
C GLN A 215 -17.54 -5.01 -9.28
N ASP A 216 -17.75 -5.10 -10.59
CA ASP A 216 -17.65 -6.35 -11.36
C ASP A 216 -16.21 -6.87 -11.50
N LEU A 217 -15.19 -6.04 -11.27
CA LEU A 217 -13.79 -6.48 -11.31
C LEU A 217 -13.50 -7.54 -10.24
N SER A 218 -12.46 -8.35 -10.48
CA SER A 218 -11.79 -9.09 -9.41
C SER A 218 -11.01 -8.11 -8.51
N ILE A 219 -10.50 -8.59 -7.38
CA ILE A 219 -9.67 -7.76 -6.50
C ILE A 219 -8.39 -7.32 -7.19
N GLU A 220 -7.76 -8.19 -7.97
CA GLU A 220 -6.58 -7.85 -8.78
C GLU A 220 -6.91 -6.82 -9.88
N GLY A 221 -8.13 -6.88 -10.43
CA GLY A 221 -8.64 -5.84 -11.32
C GLY A 221 -8.78 -4.49 -10.60
N ARG A 222 -9.29 -4.47 -9.37
CA ARG A 222 -9.34 -3.25 -8.55
C ARG A 222 -7.95 -2.74 -8.19
N MET A 223 -7.02 -3.64 -7.87
CA MET A 223 -5.61 -3.31 -7.65
C MET A 223 -5.03 -2.61 -8.88
N THR A 224 -5.33 -3.09 -10.08
CA THR A 224 -4.88 -2.44 -11.34
C THR A 224 -5.40 -1.00 -11.46
N VAL A 225 -6.68 -0.76 -11.12
CA VAL A 225 -7.27 0.59 -11.17
C VAL A 225 -6.65 1.51 -10.09
N CYS A 226 -6.55 1.04 -8.85
CA CYS A 226 -5.99 1.80 -7.74
C CYS A 226 -4.48 2.06 -7.88
N ASN A 227 -3.74 1.10 -8.44
CA ASN A 227 -2.32 1.22 -8.77
C ASN A 227 -2.08 2.43 -9.65
N MET A 228 -2.94 2.62 -10.66
CA MET A 228 -2.78 3.70 -11.63
C MET A 228 -3.37 5.06 -11.20
N ALA A 229 -3.78 5.20 -9.94
CA ALA A 229 -4.26 6.49 -9.41
C ALA A 229 -3.16 7.56 -9.43
N ILE A 230 -1.90 7.15 -9.23
CA ILE A 230 -0.77 8.07 -9.22
C ILE A 230 -0.44 8.63 -10.61
N GLU A 231 -0.69 7.86 -11.68
CA GLU A 231 -0.58 8.33 -13.07
C GLU A 231 -1.64 9.37 -13.44
N ALA A 232 -2.76 9.43 -12.71
CA ALA A 232 -3.73 10.53 -12.77
C ALA A 232 -3.36 11.71 -11.85
N GLY A 233 -2.27 11.61 -11.08
CA GLY A 233 -1.81 12.64 -10.14
C GLY A 233 -2.42 12.54 -8.73
N ALA A 234 -3.24 11.53 -8.45
CA ALA A 234 -3.81 11.31 -7.11
C ALA A 234 -2.90 10.42 -6.26
N ARG A 235 -2.58 10.86 -5.04
CA ARG A 235 -1.74 10.08 -4.10
C ARG A 235 -2.42 8.82 -3.56
N ALA A 236 -3.75 8.76 -3.64
CA ALA A 236 -4.56 7.65 -3.15
C ALA A 236 -5.74 7.38 -4.08
N GLY A 237 -6.03 6.11 -4.31
CA GLY A 237 -7.18 5.62 -5.06
C GLY A 237 -7.80 4.43 -4.33
N MET A 238 -9.11 4.40 -4.16
CA MET A 238 -9.79 3.38 -3.34
C MET A 238 -11.10 2.87 -3.92
N VAL A 239 -11.43 1.63 -3.56
CA VAL A 239 -12.70 0.96 -3.86
C VAL A 239 -13.31 0.51 -2.54
N ALA A 240 -14.62 0.67 -2.39
CA ALA A 240 -15.38 0.24 -1.21
C ALA A 240 -15.30 -1.28 -0.99
N VAL A 241 -15.51 -1.69 0.26
CA VAL A 241 -15.43 -3.11 0.63
C VAL A 241 -16.72 -3.81 0.23
N ASP A 242 -16.58 -4.96 -0.43
CA ASP A 242 -17.67 -5.88 -0.69
C ASP A 242 -17.28 -7.33 -0.38
N GLU A 243 -18.16 -8.27 -0.71
CA GLU A 243 -17.95 -9.70 -0.47
C GLU A 243 -16.69 -10.23 -1.16
N LYS A 244 -16.32 -9.71 -2.35
CA LYS A 244 -15.10 -10.13 -3.04
C LYS A 244 -13.87 -9.73 -2.23
N THR A 245 -13.88 -8.53 -1.63
CA THR A 245 -12.77 -8.07 -0.79
C THR A 245 -12.64 -8.94 0.46
N ILE A 246 -13.77 -9.25 1.11
CA ILE A 246 -13.81 -10.06 2.32
C ILE A 246 -13.33 -11.50 2.04
N GLU A 247 -13.82 -12.13 0.98
CA GLU A 247 -13.42 -13.50 0.66
C GLU A 247 -11.96 -13.58 0.19
N TYR A 248 -11.42 -12.54 -0.47
CA TYR A 248 -10.01 -12.51 -0.88
C TYR A 248 -9.04 -12.58 0.31
N VAL A 249 -9.32 -11.82 1.38
CA VAL A 249 -8.44 -11.74 2.57
C VAL A 249 -8.66 -12.89 3.55
N LYS A 250 -9.73 -13.66 3.38
CA LYS A 250 -10.09 -14.75 4.31
C LYS A 250 -9.06 -15.86 4.33
N GLY A 251 -8.62 -16.22 5.53
CA GLY A 251 -7.67 -17.31 5.74
C GLY A 251 -6.23 -16.98 5.34
N ARG A 252 -5.94 -15.75 4.89
CA ARG A 252 -4.57 -15.31 4.58
C ARG A 252 -3.72 -15.26 5.86
N PRO A 253 -2.38 -15.44 5.75
CA PRO A 253 -1.47 -15.51 6.90
C PRO A 253 -1.66 -14.41 7.96
N TYR A 254 -1.75 -13.15 7.54
CA TYR A 254 -1.92 -11.98 8.43
C TYR A 254 -3.37 -11.56 8.65
N ALA A 255 -4.34 -12.27 8.07
CA ALA A 255 -5.75 -11.98 8.31
C ALA A 255 -6.17 -12.36 9.74
N PRO A 256 -7.13 -11.63 10.33
CA PRO A 256 -7.64 -11.94 11.66
C PRO A 256 -8.29 -13.33 11.67
N LYS A 257 -8.18 -14.03 12.81
CA LYS A 257 -8.67 -15.40 12.98
C LYS A 257 -9.80 -15.44 14.02
N ALA A 258 -10.60 -16.51 13.96
CA ALA A 258 -11.65 -16.82 14.93
C ALA A 258 -12.58 -15.61 15.21
N ASP A 259 -12.71 -15.17 16.46
CA ASP A 259 -13.66 -14.10 16.80
C ASP A 259 -13.21 -12.72 16.34
N LEU A 260 -11.90 -12.50 16.15
CA LEU A 260 -11.40 -11.27 15.54
C LEU A 260 -11.81 -11.17 14.07
N TRP A 261 -11.93 -12.30 13.35
CA TRP A 261 -12.42 -12.30 11.97
C TRP A 261 -13.85 -11.76 11.90
N LYS A 262 -14.75 -12.21 12.77
CA LYS A 262 -16.15 -11.75 12.80
C LYS A 262 -16.24 -10.25 13.07
N GLN A 263 -15.47 -9.77 14.05
CA GLN A 263 -15.40 -8.34 14.38
C GLN A 263 -14.86 -7.51 13.21
N ALA A 264 -13.79 -7.99 12.57
CA ALA A 264 -13.20 -7.35 11.41
C ALA A 264 -14.20 -7.26 10.26
N VAL A 265 -14.87 -8.36 9.90
CA VAL A 265 -15.89 -8.38 8.84
C VAL A 265 -17.04 -7.40 9.13
N THR A 266 -17.54 -7.36 10.37
CA THR A 266 -18.57 -6.39 10.76
C THR A 266 -18.10 -4.94 10.58
N GLY A 267 -16.84 -4.64 10.94
CA GLY A 267 -16.26 -3.32 10.70
C GLY A 267 -16.08 -3.01 9.22
N TRP A 268 -15.56 -3.97 8.45
CA TRP A 268 -15.27 -3.82 7.03
C TRP A 268 -16.53 -3.61 6.18
N GLN A 269 -17.67 -4.20 6.56
CA GLN A 269 -18.96 -3.96 5.89
C GLN A 269 -19.47 -2.52 6.03
N THR A 270 -18.87 -1.73 6.92
CA THR A 270 -19.21 -0.30 7.06
C THR A 270 -18.41 0.60 6.12
N LEU A 271 -17.43 0.07 5.39
CA LEU A 271 -16.47 0.83 4.58
C LEU A 271 -16.94 1.01 3.14
#